data_AF-A0A956R544-F1
#
_entry.id   AF-A0A956R544-F1
#
_cell.length_a   1.000
_cell.length_b   1.000
_cell.length_c   1.000
_cell.angle_alpha   90.00
_cell.angle_beta   90.00
_cell.angle_gamma   90.00
#
_symmetry.space_group_name_H-M   'P 1'
#
loop_
_entity.id
_entity.type
_entity.pdbx_description
1 polymer ?
#
loop_
_entity_poly.entity_id
_entity_poly.type
_entity_poly.pdbx_seq_one_letter_code
_entity_poly.pdbx_strand_id
1 'polypeptide(L)'
;MRHIHIANAAGRNATVTYLGPPTEPTPRPGLPGHDVRFRRYLLCVPEGLHTAMQEAHGEDYAQALIDGDPEIDVEKVGREVNPVARVFLSSKGEVMHAVPTIIETITDPDGTERERREPKDQPSNVTAELPVVWTGKTMSKRDAVRRFVFTRTVALRHTDGLSFDFLHAMAKELADSGEVVLVGAGKGGKQPLVLQENGSPYRGFLEGRVDGERFALLLHLSHMELKAPPEAAAKAAAKAEPKKAAKPEKAEPKKAAKKAEKAEPKKAAKKAEKAEPKKAEKAEPKKAAKKSSKGK
;
A
#
# COMPACT_ATOMS: atom_id res chain seq x y z
N MET A 1 2.62 -12.91 15.33
CA MET A 1 3.92 -12.27 15.01
C MET A 1 4.05 -12.28 13.48
N ARG A 2 4.62 -11.27 12.82
CA ARG A 2 4.68 -11.21 11.35
C ARG A 2 5.98 -11.84 10.83
N HIS A 3 5.91 -12.56 9.71
CA HIS A 3 7.03 -13.32 9.16
C HIS A 3 7.58 -12.71 7.87
N ILE A 4 8.87 -12.87 7.65
CA ILE A 4 9.58 -12.50 6.41
C ILE A 4 10.54 -13.62 6.03
N HIS A 5 10.47 -14.05 4.78
CA HIS A 5 11.41 -15.01 4.19
C HIS A 5 12.52 -14.21 3.52
N ILE A 6 13.76 -14.35 3.99
CA ILE A 6 14.88 -13.49 3.60
C ILE A 6 16.12 -14.31 3.27
N ALA A 7 16.88 -13.87 2.26
CA ALA A 7 18.15 -14.44 1.85
C ALA A 7 19.33 -13.54 2.23
N ASN A 8 20.47 -14.15 2.54
CA ASN A 8 21.75 -13.46 2.72
C ASN A 8 22.54 -13.34 1.41
N ALA A 9 23.73 -12.73 1.46
CA ALA A 9 24.62 -12.54 0.31
C ALA A 9 25.01 -13.86 -0.38
N ALA A 10 25.12 -14.96 0.37
CA ALA A 10 25.45 -16.29 -0.14
C ALA A 10 24.24 -17.05 -0.72
N GLY A 11 23.05 -16.43 -0.75
CA GLY A 11 21.82 -17.06 -1.23
C GLY A 11 21.18 -18.04 -0.25
N ARG A 12 21.73 -18.21 0.96
CA ARG A 12 21.08 -18.96 2.04
C ARG A 12 19.91 -18.15 2.56
N ASN A 13 18.78 -18.79 2.82
CA ASN A 13 17.56 -18.13 3.26
C ASN A 13 17.02 -18.71 4.57
N ALA A 14 16.21 -17.90 5.26
CA ALA A 14 15.51 -18.28 6.46
C ALA A 14 14.19 -17.50 6.56
N THR A 15 13.19 -18.13 7.19
CA THR A 15 11.95 -17.45 7.59
C THR A 15 12.12 -16.94 9.01
N VAL A 16 12.13 -15.63 9.17
CA VAL A 16 12.29 -14.95 10.46
C VAL A 16 11.09 -14.08 10.75
N THR A 17 11.05 -13.48 11.94
CA THR A 17 9.99 -12.54 12.30
C THR A 17 10.46 -11.10 12.15
N TYR A 18 9.51 -10.18 11.99
CA TYR A 18 9.79 -8.76 12.07
C TYR A 18 8.80 -8.05 13.00
N LEU A 19 9.29 -7.07 13.74
CA LEU A 19 8.49 -6.21 14.60
C LEU A 19 8.86 -4.73 14.39
N GLY A 20 7.91 -3.84 14.65
CA GLY A 20 8.27 -2.43 14.83
C GLY A 20 9.19 -2.26 16.04
N PRO A 21 10.00 -1.19 16.10
CA PRO A 21 10.75 -0.89 17.31
C PRO A 21 9.79 -0.76 18.50
N PRO A 22 10.24 -1.07 19.73
CA PRO A 22 9.46 -0.80 20.94
C PRO A 22 9.02 0.66 20.93
N THR A 23 7.72 0.89 21.15
CA THR A 23 7.17 2.24 21.27
C THR A 23 6.96 2.54 22.74
N GLU A 24 7.24 3.78 23.15
CA GLU A 24 6.86 4.23 24.48
C GLU A 24 5.34 4.13 24.61
N PRO A 25 4.82 3.70 25.77
CA PRO A 25 3.39 3.66 26.00
C PRO A 25 2.80 5.05 25.79
N THR A 26 1.72 5.13 25.03
CA THR A 26 1.06 6.42 24.81
C THR A 26 0.59 6.98 26.15
N PRO A 27 0.68 8.30 26.37
CA PRO A 27 0.15 8.92 27.58
C PRO A 27 -1.31 8.48 27.80
N ARG A 28 -1.63 8.04 29.01
CA ARG A 28 -3.02 7.68 29.33
C ARG A 28 -3.83 8.98 29.37
N PRO A 29 -4.86 9.16 28.53
CA PRO A 29 -5.70 10.33 28.61
C PRO A 29 -6.46 10.32 29.95
N GLY A 30 -6.30 11.38 30.75
CA GLY A 30 -7.05 11.58 31.99
C GLY A 30 -6.24 12.06 33.19
N LEU A 31 -6.95 12.27 34.29
CA LEU A 31 -6.37 12.58 35.60
C LEU A 31 -5.83 11.30 36.26
N PRO A 32 -4.70 11.37 37.00
CA PRO A 32 -4.18 10.22 37.74
C PRO A 32 -5.24 9.60 38.65
N GLY A 33 -5.44 8.27 38.54
CA GLY A 33 -6.41 7.54 39.38
C GLY A 33 -7.87 7.61 38.91
N HIS A 34 -8.16 8.33 37.82
CA HIS A 34 -9.52 8.44 37.27
C HIS A 34 -9.63 7.79 35.90
N ASP A 35 -10.75 7.11 35.66
CA ASP A 35 -11.09 6.58 34.35
C ASP A 35 -11.79 7.66 33.51
N VAL A 36 -11.24 7.97 32.34
CA VAL A 36 -11.90 8.84 31.35
C VAL A 36 -12.63 7.99 30.33
N ARG A 37 -13.87 8.40 30.00
CA ARG A 37 -14.66 7.81 28.92
C ARG A 37 -15.01 8.90 27.91
N PHE A 38 -14.76 8.63 26.64
CA PHE A 38 -15.23 9.49 25.57
C PHE A 38 -16.71 9.21 25.32
N ARG A 39 -17.53 10.25 25.45
CA ARG A 39 -18.93 10.24 25.06
C ARG A 39 -19.11 11.19 23.89
N ARG A 40 -19.99 10.82 22.97
CA ARG A 40 -20.40 11.68 21.86
C ARG A 40 -21.81 12.15 22.17
N TYR A 41 -22.09 13.43 21.95
CA TYR A 41 -23.41 14.00 22.11
C TYR A 41 -23.89 14.56 20.79
N LEU A 42 -25.21 14.53 20.57
CA LEU A 42 -25.81 15.16 19.41
C LEU A 42 -25.70 16.69 19.56
N LEU A 43 -24.98 17.33 18.65
CA LEU A 43 -24.75 18.78 18.69
C LEU A 43 -25.92 19.56 18.06
N CYS A 44 -26.47 19.05 16.95
CA CYS A 44 -27.45 19.76 16.14
C CYS A 44 -28.26 18.76 15.32
N VAL A 45 -29.49 19.14 14.98
CA VAL A 45 -30.37 18.44 14.04
C VAL A 45 -30.37 19.15 12.68
N PRO A 46 -30.82 18.52 11.58
CA PRO A 46 -30.82 19.13 10.26
C PRO A 46 -31.48 20.52 10.21
N GLU A 47 -32.53 20.73 11.00
CA GLU A 47 -33.27 22.00 11.10
C GLU A 47 -32.45 23.14 11.70
N GLY A 48 -31.46 22.84 12.54
CA GLY A 48 -30.53 23.82 13.11
C GLY A 48 -29.30 24.09 12.24
N LEU A 49 -29.18 23.44 11.06
CA LEU A 49 -28.10 23.73 10.12
C LEU A 49 -28.33 25.07 9.42
N HIS A 50 -27.24 25.70 9.00
CA HIS A 50 -27.24 27.03 8.39
C HIS A 50 -28.31 27.20 7.28
N THR A 51 -28.43 26.24 6.37
CA THR A 51 -29.39 26.31 5.26
C THR A 51 -30.84 26.35 5.74
N ALA A 52 -31.20 25.53 6.74
CA ALA A 52 -32.54 25.49 7.29
C ALA A 52 -32.84 26.73 8.14
N MET A 53 -31.87 27.20 8.92
CA MET A 53 -31.97 28.44 9.70
C MET A 53 -32.16 29.66 8.82
N GLN A 54 -31.43 29.73 7.70
CA GLN A 54 -31.55 30.81 6.72
C GLN A 54 -32.91 30.81 6.02
N GLU A 55 -33.47 29.64 5.70
CA GLU A 55 -34.81 29.52 5.13
C GLU A 55 -35.90 29.93 6.13
N ALA A 56 -35.73 29.60 7.42
CA ALA A 56 -36.72 29.88 8.46
C ALA A 56 -36.69 31.33 8.97
N HIS A 57 -35.51 31.93 9.10
CA HIS A 57 -35.31 33.23 9.76
C HIS A 57 -34.73 34.33 8.86
N GLY A 58 -34.43 34.01 7.58
CA GLY A 58 -33.83 34.93 6.62
C GLY A 58 -32.30 34.88 6.62
N GLU A 59 -31.65 35.69 5.77
CA GLU A 59 -30.18 35.74 5.66
C GLU A 59 -29.47 36.21 6.94
N ASP A 60 -30.05 37.17 7.64
CA ASP A 60 -29.53 37.71 8.89
C ASP A 60 -30.44 37.30 10.06
N TYR A 61 -30.12 36.16 10.65
CA TYR A 61 -30.83 35.58 11.78
C TYR A 61 -30.05 35.71 13.10
N ALA A 62 -29.04 36.59 13.16
CA ALA A 62 -28.19 36.75 14.34
C ALA A 62 -28.98 37.15 15.60
N GLN A 63 -29.99 38.02 15.46
CA GLN A 63 -30.85 38.39 16.57
C GLN A 63 -31.70 37.22 17.07
N ALA A 64 -32.15 36.34 16.16
CA ALA A 64 -32.92 35.15 16.53
C ALA A 64 -32.07 34.17 17.35
N LEU A 65 -30.77 34.02 17.03
CA LEU A 65 -29.82 33.26 17.85
C LEU A 65 -29.71 33.82 19.26
N ILE A 66 -29.51 35.13 19.38
CA ILE A 66 -29.37 35.81 20.67
C ILE A 66 -30.64 35.66 21.53
N ASP A 67 -31.81 35.75 20.91
CA ASP A 67 -33.07 35.83 21.64
C ASP A 67 -33.54 34.46 22.17
N GLY A 68 -33.13 33.35 21.57
CA GLY A 68 -33.67 32.06 21.98
C GLY A 68 -33.07 30.78 21.40
N ASP A 69 -31.84 30.82 20.87
CA ASP A 69 -31.13 29.65 20.35
C ASP A 69 -32.00 28.70 19.47
N PRO A 70 -32.68 29.21 18.42
CA PRO A 70 -33.60 28.44 17.57
C PRO A 70 -32.96 27.25 16.85
N GLU A 71 -31.62 27.20 16.76
CA GLU A 71 -30.86 26.07 16.25
C GLU A 71 -30.81 24.88 17.22
N ILE A 72 -31.10 25.11 18.51
CA ILE A 72 -31.04 24.12 19.56
C ILE A 72 -32.41 23.48 19.75
N ASP A 73 -32.59 22.29 19.18
CA ASP A 73 -33.70 21.42 19.57
C ASP A 73 -33.44 20.87 20.98
N VAL A 74 -34.02 21.52 21.99
CA VAL A 74 -33.85 21.19 23.42
C VAL A 74 -34.24 19.75 23.77
N GLU A 75 -35.11 19.11 22.98
CA GLU A 75 -35.51 17.72 23.20
C GLU A 75 -34.45 16.75 22.67
N LYS A 76 -33.69 17.12 21.64
CA LYS A 76 -32.78 16.22 20.92
C LYS A 76 -31.30 16.50 21.18
N VAL A 77 -30.90 17.77 21.26
CA VAL A 77 -29.50 18.18 21.48
C VAL A 77 -29.02 17.72 22.85
N GLY A 78 -27.76 17.31 22.97
CA GLY A 78 -27.19 16.80 24.21
C GLY A 78 -27.50 15.32 24.49
N ARG A 79 -28.29 14.64 23.66
CA ARG A 79 -28.48 13.19 23.74
C ARG A 79 -27.18 12.45 23.44
N GLU A 80 -26.86 11.44 24.27
CA GLU A 80 -25.69 10.59 24.06
C GLU A 80 -25.85 9.73 22.80
N VAL A 81 -24.85 9.78 21.93
CA VAL A 81 -24.80 9.03 20.68
C VAL A 81 -24.11 7.69 20.94
N ASN A 82 -24.94 6.65 21.07
CA ASN A 82 -24.53 5.25 21.13
C ASN A 82 -23.73 4.81 19.87
N PRO A 83 -23.15 3.61 19.85
CA PRO A 83 -22.56 3.06 18.63
C PRO A 83 -23.57 3.10 17.48
N VAL A 84 -23.22 3.81 16.40
CA VAL A 84 -24.08 3.99 15.21
C VAL A 84 -23.53 3.19 14.05
N ALA A 85 -24.43 2.67 13.20
CA ALA A 85 -24.05 2.10 11.91
C ALA A 85 -23.77 3.23 10.92
N ARG A 86 -22.74 3.05 10.06
CA ARG A 86 -22.49 3.97 8.96
C ARG A 86 -23.51 3.71 7.86
N VAL A 87 -24.22 4.76 7.45
CA VAL A 87 -25.14 4.74 6.30
C VAL A 87 -24.63 5.74 5.27
N PHE A 88 -24.72 5.38 4.00
CA PHE A 88 -24.37 6.29 2.90
C PHE A 88 -25.64 6.98 2.40
N LEU A 89 -25.55 8.27 2.16
CA LEU A 89 -26.64 9.06 1.58
C LEU A 89 -26.32 9.41 0.14
N SER A 90 -27.33 9.44 -0.72
CA SER A 90 -27.22 9.98 -2.08
C SER A 90 -26.97 11.49 -2.03
N SER A 91 -26.67 12.10 -3.18
CA SER A 91 -26.58 13.56 -3.29
C SER A 91 -27.87 14.30 -2.93
N LYS A 92 -29.01 13.59 -2.83
CA LYS A 92 -30.31 14.10 -2.42
C LYS A 92 -30.64 13.81 -0.94
N GLY A 93 -29.72 13.19 -0.20
CA GLY A 93 -29.94 12.82 1.21
C GLY A 93 -30.70 11.50 1.43
N GLU A 94 -30.97 10.74 0.37
CA GLU A 94 -31.69 9.46 0.48
C GLU A 94 -30.75 8.33 0.90
N VAL A 95 -31.21 7.41 1.74
CA VAL A 95 -30.41 6.26 2.18
C VAL A 95 -30.06 5.36 0.99
N MET A 96 -28.77 5.13 0.78
CA MET A 96 -28.28 4.20 -0.24
C MET A 96 -28.36 2.77 0.29
N HIS A 97 -29.07 1.90 -0.45
CA HIS A 97 -29.18 0.47 -0.15
C HIS A 97 -28.09 -0.39 -0.81
N ALA A 98 -27.22 0.22 -1.62
CA ALA A 98 -26.07 -0.42 -2.24
C ALA A 98 -24.77 0.13 -1.65
N VAL A 99 -23.77 -0.75 -1.54
CA VAL A 99 -22.41 -0.35 -1.14
C VAL A 99 -21.87 0.60 -2.21
N PRO A 100 -21.28 1.75 -1.83
CA PRO A 100 -20.69 2.66 -2.80
C PRO A 100 -19.55 1.97 -3.56
N THR A 101 -19.43 2.28 -4.84
CA THR A 101 -18.25 1.88 -5.63
C THR A 101 -17.03 2.60 -5.09
N ILE A 102 -16.05 1.84 -4.61
CA ILE A 102 -14.77 2.39 -4.17
C ILE A 102 -13.91 2.61 -5.41
N ILE A 103 -13.36 3.82 -5.54
CA ILE A 103 -12.41 4.19 -6.59
C ILE A 103 -11.10 4.63 -5.94
N GLU A 104 -9.98 4.21 -6.52
CA GLU A 104 -8.66 4.67 -6.16
C GLU A 104 -8.31 5.88 -7.04
N THR A 105 -8.02 7.02 -6.40
CA THR A 105 -7.58 8.25 -7.07
C THR A 105 -6.10 8.48 -6.77
N ILE A 106 -5.27 8.49 -7.81
CA ILE A 106 -3.84 8.75 -7.70
C ILE A 106 -3.63 10.24 -7.98
N THR A 107 -3.10 10.95 -6.99
CA THR A 107 -2.77 12.38 -7.11
C THR A 107 -1.26 12.58 -7.27
N ASP A 108 -0.89 13.57 -8.08
CA ASP A 108 0.49 14.04 -8.16
C ASP A 108 0.86 14.90 -6.93
N PRO A 109 2.17 15.19 -6.71
CA PRO A 109 2.61 15.95 -5.54
C PRO A 109 2.07 17.38 -5.45
N ASP A 110 1.56 17.93 -6.55
CA ASP A 110 0.90 19.23 -6.62
C ASP A 110 -0.61 19.17 -6.27
N GLY A 111 -1.13 17.97 -6.00
CA GLY A 111 -2.54 17.72 -5.70
C GLY A 111 -3.42 17.50 -6.93
N THR A 112 -2.87 17.53 -8.15
CA THR A 112 -3.64 17.25 -9.36
C THR A 112 -3.95 15.76 -9.50
N GLU A 113 -5.15 15.43 -10.00
CA GLU A 113 -5.57 14.04 -10.20
C GLU A 113 -4.90 13.46 -11.45
N ARG A 114 -4.08 12.42 -11.26
CA ARG A 114 -3.34 11.75 -12.32
C ARG A 114 -4.10 10.59 -12.93
N GLU A 115 -4.74 9.77 -12.10
CA GLU A 115 -5.43 8.56 -12.53
C GLU A 115 -6.58 8.22 -11.58
N ARG A 116 -7.69 7.75 -12.15
CA ARG A 116 -8.84 7.20 -11.42
C ARG A 116 -9.08 5.78 -11.89
N ARG A 117 -9.12 4.82 -10.97
CA ARG A 117 -9.30 3.40 -11.30
C ARG A 117 -10.01 2.61 -10.21
N GLU A 118 -10.41 1.38 -10.53
CA GLU A 118 -10.84 0.42 -9.51
C GLU A 118 -9.66 0.00 -8.63
N PRO A 119 -9.83 -0.14 -7.30
CA PRO A 119 -8.80 -0.62 -6.40
C PRO A 119 -8.27 -1.98 -6.88
N LYS A 120 -6.94 -2.08 -6.98
CA LYS A 120 -6.28 -3.35 -7.26
C LYS A 120 -5.73 -3.93 -5.97
N ASP A 121 -6.15 -5.14 -5.66
CA ASP A 121 -5.58 -5.88 -4.54
C ASP A 121 -4.13 -6.26 -4.82
N GLN A 122 -3.26 -5.89 -3.90
CA GLN A 122 -1.84 -6.16 -3.94
C GLN A 122 -1.47 -7.10 -2.78
N PRO A 123 -1.10 -8.37 -3.06
CA PRO A 123 -0.71 -9.30 -2.02
C PRO A 123 0.63 -8.89 -1.39
N SER A 124 0.84 -9.34 -0.15
CA SER A 124 2.15 -9.31 0.52
C SER A 124 3.13 -10.21 -0.23
N ASN A 125 4.35 -9.73 -0.43
CA ASN A 125 5.39 -10.45 -1.19
C ASN A 125 6.65 -10.78 -0.37
N VAL A 126 6.63 -10.51 0.94
CA VAL A 126 7.77 -10.79 1.84
C VAL A 126 7.72 -12.17 2.48
N THR A 127 6.59 -12.86 2.37
CA THR A 127 6.41 -14.25 2.83
C THR A 127 6.13 -15.18 1.64
N ALA A 128 6.50 -14.74 0.44
CA ALA A 128 6.34 -15.54 -0.78
C ALA A 128 7.33 -16.73 -0.80
N GLU A 129 7.10 -17.65 -1.74
CA GLU A 129 7.99 -18.78 -2.01
C GLU A 129 9.43 -18.30 -2.29
N LEU A 130 9.58 -17.22 -3.06
CA LEU A 130 10.85 -16.56 -3.28
C LEU A 130 11.21 -15.67 -2.08
N PRO A 131 12.41 -15.80 -1.50
CA PRO A 131 12.84 -14.95 -0.41
C PRO A 131 13.06 -13.50 -0.88
N VAL A 132 12.98 -12.57 0.08
CA VAL A 132 13.54 -11.23 -0.07
C VAL A 132 15.05 -11.35 -0.30
N VAL A 133 15.50 -10.86 -1.44
CA VAL A 133 16.85 -11.08 -1.96
C VAL A 133 17.79 -9.97 -1.46
N TRP A 134 18.93 -10.39 -0.94
CA TRP A 134 20.10 -9.54 -0.77
C TRP A 134 20.66 -9.15 -2.14
N THR A 135 20.45 -7.91 -2.58
CA THR A 135 20.79 -7.53 -3.96
C THR A 135 22.28 -7.30 -4.18
N GLY A 136 23.07 -7.23 -3.10
CA GLY A 136 24.50 -6.88 -3.12
C GLY A 136 24.77 -5.40 -3.44
N LYS A 137 23.73 -4.59 -3.70
CA LYS A 137 23.87 -3.15 -3.89
C LYS A 137 23.95 -2.47 -2.53
N THR A 138 25.17 -2.18 -2.11
CA THR A 138 25.43 -1.50 -0.85
C THR A 138 25.60 0.01 -1.05
N MET A 139 25.46 0.75 0.04
CA MET A 139 25.77 2.18 0.11
C MET A 139 26.12 2.57 1.54
N SER A 140 26.94 3.61 1.71
CA SER A 140 27.25 4.11 3.04
C SER A 140 25.99 4.59 3.77
N LYS A 141 25.94 4.43 5.10
CA LYS A 141 24.83 4.97 5.94
C LYS A 141 24.61 6.46 5.69
N ARG A 142 25.70 7.21 5.51
CA ARG A 142 25.68 8.65 5.23
C ARG A 142 25.02 8.99 3.89
N ASP A 143 25.24 8.20 2.86
CA ASP A 143 24.61 8.42 1.55
C ASP A 143 23.14 8.01 1.56
N ALA A 144 22.82 6.92 2.26
CA ALA A 144 21.45 6.44 2.40
C ALA A 144 20.53 7.51 2.99
N VAL A 145 20.92 8.13 4.11
CA VAL A 145 20.11 9.17 4.79
C VAL A 145 20.03 10.49 4.01
N ARG A 146 20.92 10.72 3.05
CA ARG A 146 20.91 11.92 2.21
C ARG A 146 20.14 11.74 0.91
N ARG A 147 19.92 10.51 0.49
CA ARG A 147 19.22 10.16 -0.76
C ARG A 147 17.80 9.69 -0.54
N PHE A 148 17.48 9.13 0.62
CA PHE A 148 16.17 8.50 0.88
C PHE A 148 15.52 9.08 2.13
N VAL A 149 14.19 9.14 2.11
CA VAL A 149 13.39 9.42 3.31
C VAL A 149 12.87 8.10 3.86
N PHE A 150 13.35 7.69 5.02
CA PHE A 150 12.91 6.47 5.69
C PHE A 150 11.66 6.76 6.52
N THR A 151 10.52 6.21 6.11
CA THR A 151 9.22 6.45 6.77
C THR A 151 8.87 5.35 7.76
N ARG A 152 9.52 4.19 7.67
CA ARG A 152 9.28 3.06 8.57
C ARG A 152 10.56 2.26 8.75
N THR A 153 10.78 1.77 9.97
CA THR A 153 11.84 0.81 10.28
C THR A 153 11.23 -0.38 11.01
N VAL A 154 11.65 -1.59 10.66
CA VAL A 154 11.30 -2.81 11.38
C VAL A 154 12.58 -3.56 11.76
N ALA A 155 12.59 -4.20 12.92
CA ALA A 155 13.69 -5.05 13.36
C ALA A 155 13.41 -6.51 12.97
N LEU A 156 14.40 -7.18 12.38
CA LEU A 156 14.35 -8.62 12.11
C LEU A 156 14.76 -9.38 13.36
N ARG A 157 13.95 -10.37 13.75
CA ARG A 157 14.12 -11.16 14.97
C ARG A 157 14.14 -12.63 14.66
N HIS A 158 15.14 -13.31 15.21
CA HIS A 158 15.29 -14.76 15.15
C HIS A 158 14.12 -15.47 15.83
N THR A 159 13.83 -16.67 15.38
CA THR A 159 12.81 -17.56 15.96
C THR A 159 13.42 -18.70 16.76
N ASP A 160 14.68 -19.03 16.48
CA ASP A 160 15.46 -20.13 17.06
C ASP A 160 16.96 -19.80 17.03
N GLY A 161 17.81 -20.72 17.49
CA GLY A 161 19.27 -20.53 17.50
C GLY A 161 19.91 -20.47 16.11
N LEU A 162 19.41 -21.23 15.13
CA LEU A 162 19.98 -21.23 13.77
C LEU A 162 19.72 -19.90 13.05
N SER A 163 18.50 -19.37 13.20
CA SER A 163 18.14 -18.04 12.70
C SER A 163 18.83 -16.93 13.48
N PHE A 164 19.21 -17.14 14.74
CA PHE A 164 20.04 -16.20 15.49
C PHE A 164 21.41 -16.05 14.82
N ASP A 165 22.14 -17.15 14.63
CA ASP A 165 23.47 -17.12 14.01
C ASP A 165 23.43 -16.55 12.59
N PHE A 166 22.39 -16.92 11.84
CA PHE A 166 22.14 -16.41 10.49
C PHE A 166 21.98 -14.89 10.46
N LEU A 167 21.09 -14.33 11.30
CA LEU A 167 20.85 -12.88 11.35
C LEU A 167 22.02 -12.12 11.98
N HIS A 168 22.69 -12.70 12.97
CA HIS A 168 23.87 -12.13 13.61
C HIS A 168 25.02 -11.99 12.59
N ALA A 169 25.28 -13.02 11.79
CA ALA A 169 26.30 -12.96 10.73
C ALA A 169 26.00 -11.85 9.71
N MET A 170 24.75 -11.72 9.27
CA MET A 170 24.32 -10.63 8.38
C MET A 170 24.50 -9.25 9.03
N ALA A 171 24.12 -9.11 10.31
CA ALA A 171 24.26 -7.85 11.03
C ALA A 171 25.72 -7.47 11.22
N LYS A 172 26.60 -8.44 11.50
CA LYS A 172 28.04 -8.24 11.63
C LYS A 172 28.67 -7.77 10.33
N GLU A 173 28.37 -8.40 9.20
CA GLU A 173 28.86 -8.00 7.87
C GLU A 173 28.53 -6.53 7.54
N LEU A 174 27.31 -6.10 7.85
CA LEU A 174 26.87 -4.72 7.61
C LEU A 174 27.41 -3.72 8.66
N ALA A 175 27.61 -4.17 9.90
CA ALA A 175 28.19 -3.34 10.94
C ALA A 175 29.68 -3.06 10.65
N ASP A 176 30.44 -4.09 10.26
CA ASP A 176 31.86 -4.00 9.96
C ASP A 176 32.14 -3.14 8.71
N SER A 177 31.27 -3.23 7.70
CA SER A 177 31.38 -2.39 6.48
C SER A 177 30.89 -0.95 6.70
N GLY A 178 30.04 -0.70 7.70
CA GLY A 178 29.42 0.62 7.90
C GLY A 178 28.43 1.00 6.79
N GLU A 179 27.92 0.01 6.05
CA GLU A 179 27.03 0.19 4.90
C GLU A 179 25.62 -0.33 5.20
N VAL A 180 24.68 0.04 4.33
CA VAL A 180 23.38 -0.60 4.22
C VAL A 180 23.28 -1.31 2.88
N VAL A 181 22.58 -2.43 2.84
CA VAL A 181 22.33 -3.16 1.59
C VAL A 181 20.88 -3.04 1.15
N LEU A 182 20.67 -2.78 -0.14
CA LEU A 182 19.35 -2.82 -0.73
C LEU A 182 18.84 -4.26 -0.80
N VAL A 183 17.60 -4.47 -0.37
CA VAL A 183 16.88 -5.72 -0.50
C VAL A 183 15.59 -5.53 -1.30
N GLY A 184 15.20 -6.57 -2.02
CA GLY A 184 14.00 -6.54 -2.85
C GLY A 184 13.33 -7.90 -2.96
N ALA A 185 12.05 -7.89 -3.31
CA ALA A 185 11.27 -9.09 -3.53
C ALA A 185 11.37 -9.58 -4.98
N GLY A 186 10.80 -10.76 -5.22
CA GLY A 186 10.68 -11.37 -6.54
C GLY A 186 12.01 -11.89 -7.10
N LYS A 187 11.95 -12.46 -8.31
CA LYS A 187 13.10 -13.06 -8.98
C LYS A 187 14.20 -12.02 -9.19
N GLY A 188 15.32 -12.17 -8.47
CA GLY A 188 16.48 -11.28 -8.54
C GLY A 188 16.33 -9.96 -7.76
N GLY A 189 15.36 -9.84 -6.85
CA GLY A 189 15.29 -8.72 -5.91
C GLY A 189 14.99 -7.35 -6.52
N LYS A 190 14.25 -7.32 -7.63
CA LYS A 190 13.92 -6.07 -8.35
C LYS A 190 12.56 -5.49 -7.96
N GLN A 191 11.71 -6.27 -7.30
CA GLN A 191 10.39 -5.81 -6.89
C GLN A 191 10.46 -5.10 -5.53
N PRO A 192 9.61 -4.09 -5.29
CA PRO A 192 9.50 -3.47 -3.97
C PRO A 192 8.96 -4.48 -2.94
N LEU A 193 9.21 -4.20 -1.66
CA LEU A 193 8.67 -4.96 -0.54
C LEU A 193 7.26 -4.47 -0.19
N VAL A 194 6.30 -5.39 -0.19
CA VAL A 194 4.94 -5.19 0.28
C VAL A 194 4.77 -6.08 1.51
N LEU A 195 4.74 -5.46 2.71
CA LEU A 195 4.80 -6.19 3.99
C LEU A 195 3.46 -6.84 4.41
N GLN A 196 2.35 -6.30 3.92
CA GLN A 196 1.00 -6.73 4.23
C GLN A 196 0.11 -6.47 3.01
N GLU A 197 -1.00 -7.18 2.91
CA GLU A 197 -1.99 -6.99 1.85
C GLU A 197 -2.44 -5.53 1.76
N ASN A 198 -2.48 -5.01 0.54
CA ASN A 198 -2.79 -3.61 0.21
C ASN A 198 -1.90 -2.58 0.96
N GLY A 199 -0.72 -3.02 1.43
CA GLY A 199 0.28 -2.16 2.03
C GLY A 199 1.10 -1.40 0.99
N SER A 200 1.67 -0.27 1.40
CA SER A 200 2.52 0.52 0.51
C SER A 200 3.76 -0.27 0.04
N PRO A 201 4.17 -0.13 -1.23
CA PRO A 201 5.42 -0.71 -1.72
C PRO A 201 6.62 0.10 -1.22
N TYR A 202 7.64 -0.59 -0.71
CA TYR A 202 8.86 0.04 -0.19
C TYR A 202 10.12 -0.48 -0.86
N ARG A 203 11.14 0.36 -0.95
CA ARG A 203 12.53 -0.07 -1.06
C ARG A 203 13.04 -0.40 0.34
N GLY A 204 13.59 -1.59 0.50
CA GLY A 204 14.13 -2.07 1.77
C GLY A 204 15.65 -1.90 1.83
N PHE A 205 16.14 -1.40 2.96
CA PHE A 205 17.56 -1.22 3.23
C PHE A 205 17.88 -1.90 4.56
N LEU A 206 18.75 -2.90 4.54
CA LEU A 206 19.20 -3.56 5.75
C LEU A 206 20.39 -2.82 6.34
N GLU A 207 20.30 -2.54 7.64
CA GLU A 207 21.38 -2.05 8.48
C GLU A 207 21.69 -3.09 9.56
N GLY A 208 22.97 -3.41 9.73
CA GLY A 208 23.46 -4.20 10.85
C GLY A 208 24.07 -3.33 11.95
N ARG A 209 23.83 -3.72 13.19
CA ARG A 209 24.50 -3.22 14.40
C ARG A 209 24.85 -4.41 15.28
N VAL A 210 26.04 -4.39 15.88
CA VAL A 210 26.52 -5.43 16.80
C VAL A 210 27.10 -4.79 18.06
N ASP A 211 26.92 -5.47 19.18
CA ASP A 211 27.45 -5.09 20.49
C ASP A 211 27.78 -6.37 21.27
N GLY A 212 29.04 -6.81 21.15
CA GLY A 212 29.47 -8.14 21.60
C GLY A 212 28.67 -9.23 20.88
N GLU A 213 27.98 -10.05 21.67
CA GLU A 213 27.09 -11.12 21.19
C GLU A 213 25.68 -10.63 20.81
N ARG A 214 25.36 -9.37 21.10
CA ARG A 214 24.05 -8.79 20.77
C ARG A 214 24.08 -8.21 19.37
N PHE A 215 22.96 -8.32 18.65
CA PHE A 215 22.82 -7.69 17.35
C PHE A 215 21.47 -6.98 17.20
N ALA A 216 21.43 -6.03 16.27
CA ALA A 216 20.21 -5.50 15.70
C ALA A 216 20.34 -5.52 14.17
N LEU A 217 19.40 -6.20 13.51
CA LEU A 217 19.27 -6.14 12.06
C LEU A 217 18.00 -5.36 11.73
N LEU A 218 18.19 -4.15 11.21
CA LEU A 218 17.12 -3.18 10.97
C LEU A 218 16.82 -3.13 9.48
N LEU A 219 15.56 -3.30 9.11
CA LEU A 219 15.06 -3.08 7.76
C LEU A 219 14.40 -1.71 7.70
N HIS A 220 15.11 -0.75 7.13
CA HIS A 220 14.60 0.59 6.84
C HIS A 220 13.83 0.57 5.53
N LEU A 221 12.67 1.22 5.52
CA LEU A 221 11.73 1.21 4.41
C LEU A 221 11.53 2.64 3.93
N SER A 222 11.75 2.83 2.63
CA SER A 222 11.57 4.11 1.97
C SER A 222 10.80 3.95 0.67
N HIS A 223 9.89 4.87 0.38
CA HIS A 223 9.21 4.98 -0.91
C HIS A 223 9.44 6.37 -1.54
N MET A 224 10.37 7.15 -0.98
CA MET A 224 10.66 8.52 -1.41
C MET A 224 12.18 8.76 -1.51
N GLU A 225 12.59 9.45 -2.57
CA GLU A 225 13.96 9.91 -2.75
C GLU A 225 14.04 11.43 -2.55
N LEU A 226 15.11 11.86 -1.89
CA LEU A 226 15.47 13.26 -1.75
C LEU A 226 16.10 13.75 -3.05
N LYS A 227 15.57 14.83 -3.61
CA LYS A 227 16.20 15.56 -4.72
C LYS A 227 16.96 16.75 -4.16
N ALA A 228 18.13 17.03 -4.74
CA ALA A 228 18.86 18.25 -4.42
C ALA A 228 18.01 19.46 -4.83
N PRO A 229 18.01 20.56 -4.04
CA PRO A 229 17.38 21.79 -4.46
C PRO A 229 18.01 22.30 -5.77
N PRO A 230 17.25 22.99 -6.63
CA PRO A 230 17.67 23.35 -7.99
C PRO A 230 19.02 24.08 -8.04
N GLU A 231 19.31 24.94 -7.05
CA GLU A 231 20.58 25.66 -6.96
C GLU A 231 21.78 24.76 -6.62
N ALA A 232 21.56 23.72 -5.80
CA ALA A 232 22.59 22.73 -5.45
C ALA A 232 22.82 21.71 -6.58
N ALA A 233 21.77 21.35 -7.31
CA ALA A 233 21.86 20.47 -8.48
C ALA A 233 22.69 21.11 -9.62
N ALA A 234 22.49 22.42 -9.86
CA ALA A 234 23.28 23.18 -10.85
C ALA A 234 24.77 23.27 -10.46
N LYS A 235 25.08 23.51 -9.19
CA LYS A 235 26.47 23.56 -8.68
C LYS A 235 27.18 22.20 -8.67
N ALA A 236 26.44 21.10 -8.49
CA ALA A 236 26.99 19.75 -8.55
C ALA A 236 27.28 19.30 -10.00
N ALA A 237 26.41 19.65 -10.96
CA ALA A 237 26.62 19.38 -12.38
C ALA A 237 27.87 20.12 -12.93
N ALA A 238 28.08 21.37 -12.52
CA ALA A 238 29.25 22.17 -12.93
C ALA A 238 30.59 21.66 -12.39
N LYS A 239 30.61 20.81 -11.36
CA LYS A 239 31.83 20.19 -10.81
C LYS A 239 32.17 18.83 -11.41
N ALA A 240 31.30 18.26 -12.24
CA ALA A 240 31.42 16.88 -12.74
C ALA A 240 31.94 16.75 -14.18
N GLU A 241 32.32 17.85 -14.86
CA GLU A 241 32.91 17.78 -16.21
C GLU A 241 34.44 17.55 -16.13
N PRO A 242 34.98 16.42 -16.65
CA PRO A 242 36.41 16.17 -16.67
C PRO A 242 37.08 16.80 -17.90
N LYS A 243 38.20 17.50 -17.67
CA LYS A 243 39.22 17.76 -18.71
C LYS A 243 39.72 16.42 -19.27
N LYS A 244 39.47 16.13 -20.55
CA LYS A 244 40.31 15.22 -21.34
C LYS A 244 40.53 15.77 -22.74
N ALA A 245 41.81 15.90 -23.09
CA ALA A 245 42.32 16.50 -24.30
C ALA A 245 42.21 15.59 -25.55
N ALA A 246 42.10 16.27 -26.70
CA ALA A 246 42.27 15.88 -28.11
C ALA A 246 43.49 14.94 -28.37
N LYS A 247 43.65 14.13 -29.43
CA LYS A 247 43.12 13.93 -30.82
C LYS A 247 43.81 12.62 -31.37
N PRO A 248 43.74 12.19 -32.65
CA PRO A 248 42.65 12.11 -33.64
C PRO A 248 42.50 10.71 -34.34
N GLU A 249 41.45 10.66 -35.14
CA GLU A 249 40.88 9.67 -36.07
C GLU A 249 41.76 9.23 -37.28
N LYS A 250 41.52 8.00 -37.77
CA LYS A 250 41.80 7.55 -39.15
C LYS A 250 40.68 6.62 -39.64
N ALA A 251 40.24 6.83 -40.89
CA ALA A 251 39.00 6.34 -41.48
C ALA A 251 39.13 5.10 -42.40
N GLU A 252 38.09 4.24 -42.34
CA GLU A 252 37.36 3.47 -43.39
C GLU A 252 38.08 2.51 -44.39
N PRO A 253 37.39 1.65 -45.20
CA PRO A 253 35.94 1.28 -45.25
C PRO A 253 35.56 -0.23 -45.55
N LYS A 254 34.27 -0.54 -45.28
CA LYS A 254 33.21 -1.33 -46.01
C LYS A 254 33.48 -2.69 -46.71
N LYS A 255 32.55 -3.63 -46.51
CA LYS A 255 31.94 -4.44 -47.58
C LYS A 255 30.46 -4.76 -47.31
N ALA A 256 29.64 -4.53 -48.34
CA ALA A 256 28.20 -4.77 -48.39
C ALA A 256 27.88 -6.08 -49.13
N ALA A 257 26.76 -6.72 -48.81
CA ALA A 257 26.00 -7.55 -49.73
C ALA A 257 24.51 -7.45 -49.42
N LYS A 258 23.71 -7.33 -50.48
CA LYS A 258 22.32 -6.89 -50.56
C LYS A 258 21.55 -7.87 -51.46
N LYS A 259 20.33 -8.30 -51.09
CA LYS A 259 19.20 -8.67 -51.99
C LYS A 259 17.98 -9.05 -51.11
N ALA A 260 16.92 -8.23 -51.00
CA ALA A 260 15.75 -8.02 -51.90
C ALA A 260 14.91 -9.32 -52.05
N GLU A 261 13.67 -9.47 -51.55
CA GLU A 261 12.36 -8.77 -51.68
C GLU A 261 11.38 -9.57 -52.57
N LYS A 262 10.09 -9.58 -52.13
CA LYS A 262 8.80 -9.92 -52.80
C LYS A 262 8.30 -11.35 -52.62
N ALA A 263 6.99 -11.64 -52.59
CA ALA A 263 5.72 -10.95 -52.30
C ALA A 263 4.60 -12.05 -52.36
N GLU A 264 3.53 -11.94 -51.57
CA GLU A 264 2.27 -12.74 -51.59
C GLU A 264 1.47 -12.62 -52.94
N PRO A 265 0.24 -13.19 -53.19
CA PRO A 265 -0.77 -13.85 -52.30
C PRO A 265 -1.67 -15.04 -52.86
N LYS A 266 -2.47 -15.64 -51.94
CA LYS A 266 -3.90 -16.13 -51.98
C LYS A 266 -4.42 -17.33 -52.84
N LYS A 267 -5.13 -18.26 -52.16
CA LYS A 267 -6.54 -18.80 -52.31
C LYS A 267 -6.64 -20.23 -51.72
N ALA A 268 -7.51 -20.63 -50.77
CA ALA A 268 -8.99 -20.66 -50.63
C ALA A 268 -9.71 -21.94 -51.17
N ALA A 269 -10.25 -22.78 -50.27
CA ALA A 269 -11.46 -23.65 -50.39
C ALA A 269 -11.77 -24.24 -48.98
N LYS A 270 -12.85 -23.92 -48.22
CA LYS A 270 -14.30 -24.25 -48.28
C LYS A 270 -14.56 -25.78 -48.25
N LYS A 271 -15.47 -26.40 -47.44
CA LYS A 271 -16.86 -26.02 -47.08
C LYS A 271 -17.53 -27.02 -46.06
N ALA A 272 -18.40 -26.48 -45.18
CA ALA A 272 -19.68 -26.93 -44.53
C ALA A 272 -19.83 -28.33 -43.87
N GLU A 273 -20.66 -28.59 -42.85
CA GLU A 273 -22.13 -28.36 -42.67
C GLU A 273 -22.49 -28.78 -41.20
N LYS A 274 -23.09 -28.00 -40.27
CA LYS A 274 -24.43 -27.41 -40.04
C LYS A 274 -25.62 -28.39 -39.94
N ALA A 275 -26.18 -28.60 -38.73
CA ALA A 275 -27.62 -28.55 -38.45
C ALA A 275 -27.97 -28.81 -36.96
N GLU A 276 -28.66 -27.84 -36.35
CA GLU A 276 -29.51 -27.95 -35.15
C GLU A 276 -30.90 -28.50 -35.58
N PRO A 277 -31.76 -29.00 -34.67
CA PRO A 277 -32.82 -28.10 -34.17
C PRO A 277 -33.33 -28.33 -32.73
N LYS A 278 -34.01 -27.28 -32.24
CA LYS A 278 -34.75 -27.10 -30.97
C LYS A 278 -36.09 -27.86 -30.88
N LYS A 279 -36.49 -28.25 -29.65
CA LYS A 279 -37.76 -27.95 -28.90
C LYS A 279 -38.01 -29.02 -27.81
N ALA A 280 -38.08 -28.64 -26.53
CA ALA A 280 -39.27 -28.32 -25.72
C ALA A 280 -40.10 -29.55 -25.29
N GLU A 281 -40.23 -29.81 -23.98
CA GLU A 281 -41.51 -29.89 -23.23
C GLU A 281 -41.32 -30.34 -21.76
N LYS A 282 -42.22 -29.85 -20.89
CA LYS A 282 -42.42 -30.07 -19.44
C LYS A 282 -42.71 -31.52 -19.06
N ALA A 283 -42.47 -31.89 -17.78
CA ALA A 283 -43.51 -32.39 -16.84
C ALA A 283 -42.90 -32.89 -15.51
N GLU A 284 -43.48 -32.45 -14.38
CA GLU A 284 -43.42 -33.14 -13.07
C GLU A 284 -44.01 -34.56 -13.15
N PRO A 285 -43.75 -35.40 -12.12
CA PRO A 285 -44.89 -36.11 -11.52
C PRO A 285 -44.93 -36.04 -9.99
N LYS A 286 -46.16 -35.88 -9.47
CA LYS A 286 -46.57 -36.11 -8.08
C LYS A 286 -47.10 -37.55 -7.88
N LYS A 287 -46.90 -38.07 -6.65
CA LYS A 287 -47.66 -39.14 -5.92
C LYS A 287 -47.45 -40.58 -6.46
N ALA A 288 -47.43 -41.67 -5.67
CA ALA A 288 -47.83 -41.99 -4.29
C ALA A 288 -47.18 -43.31 -3.82
N ALA A 289 -47.04 -43.53 -2.51
CA ALA A 289 -47.38 -44.82 -1.86
C ALA A 289 -47.39 -44.74 -0.32
N LYS A 290 -48.55 -45.09 0.24
CA LYS A 290 -48.88 -45.38 1.65
C LYS A 290 -47.94 -46.40 2.30
N LYS A 291 -47.70 -46.28 3.62
CA LYS A 291 -48.24 -47.25 4.60
C LYS A 291 -48.19 -46.74 6.04
N SER A 292 -49.37 -46.82 6.66
CA SER A 292 -49.71 -46.64 8.06
C SER A 292 -49.50 -47.93 8.87
N SER A 293 -48.94 -47.86 10.08
CA SER A 293 -49.28 -48.70 11.24
C SER A 293 -48.76 -48.00 12.51
N LYS A 294 -49.60 -47.34 13.31
CA LYS A 294 -50.31 -47.89 14.48
C LYS A 294 -49.35 -48.50 15.54
N GLY A 295 -49.19 -47.80 16.65
CA GLY A 295 -48.64 -48.28 17.92
C GLY A 295 -49.07 -47.29 19.00
N LYS A 296 -49.78 -47.80 20.01
CA LYS A 296 -50.47 -47.10 21.10
C LYS A 296 -49.59 -46.15 21.91
#